data_AF-A0A9D2D4K9-F1
#
_entry.id   AF-A0A9D2D4K9-F1
#
_cell.length_a   1.000
_cell.length_b   1.000
_cell.length_c   1.000
_cell.angle_alpha   90.00
_cell.angle_beta   90.00
_cell.angle_gamma   90.00
#
_symmetry.space_group_name_H-M   'P 1'
#
loop_
_entity.id
_entity.type
_entity.pdbx_description
1 polymer ?
#
loop_
_entity_poly.entity_id
_entity_poly.type
_entity_poly.pdbx_seq_one_letter_code
_entity_poly.pdbx_strand_id
1 'polypeptide(L)'
;MKSKRLLKKIIFIVALAAAAFLYYYIQLPAINIHSQGFWGFLILLAAVLVAVLRVLPLFRRAREYGETSDLKNDKPFRIGILAVGALVVIFIVGSILSSTVVNAKKYQKLLTVEDGDFTADIQEMDIHSVPMLDKDSATILGNRKMGSLADMVSQFEVAEDYTQINLNDVPVRVSPLKYAGFIKWFTNQSEGIPGYMQIDMTTQNTELVRLDQPIKYSKGEYFNRNIYRHLRFKYPTYIFDNINFEIDDEGTPWWICPVKKYTIGLFGGQTIGRVVLCNAQTGECQDLAVEEVPQWVDKVYSAELLTRFYDYYGTLKHGWLNSV
;
A
#
# COMPACT_ATOMS: atom_id res chain seq x y z
N MET A 1 -29.08 -37.03 -17.54
CA MET A 1 -28.04 -36.27 -18.28
C MET A 1 -27.99 -34.76 -17.99
N LYS A 2 -29.12 -34.03 -17.88
CA LYS A 2 -29.13 -32.56 -17.61
C LYS A 2 -28.51 -32.18 -16.24
N SER A 3 -28.81 -32.93 -15.18
CA SER A 3 -28.24 -32.69 -13.83
C SER A 3 -26.70 -32.76 -13.79
N LYS A 4 -26.08 -33.76 -14.45
CA LYS A 4 -24.60 -33.88 -14.53
C LYS A 4 -23.94 -32.72 -15.30
N ARG A 5 -24.61 -32.10 -16.28
CA ARG A 5 -24.10 -30.92 -17.00
C ARG A 5 -24.24 -29.64 -16.17
N LEU A 6 -25.33 -29.52 -15.41
CA LEU A 6 -25.53 -28.40 -14.48
C LEU A 6 -24.49 -28.42 -13.36
N LEU A 7 -24.25 -29.60 -12.76
CA LEU A 7 -23.24 -29.78 -11.71
C LEU A 7 -21.84 -29.40 -12.19
N LYS A 8 -21.43 -29.81 -13.40
CA LYS A 8 -20.13 -29.41 -13.99
C LYS A 8 -20.01 -27.90 -14.18
N LYS A 9 -21.09 -27.21 -14.57
CA LYS A 9 -21.10 -25.74 -14.71
C LYS A 9 -20.97 -25.05 -13.35
N ILE A 10 -21.65 -25.55 -12.33
CA ILE A 10 -21.56 -25.02 -10.96
C ILE A 10 -20.13 -25.18 -10.44
N ILE A 11 -19.55 -26.38 -10.53
CA ILE A 11 -18.16 -26.64 -10.12
C ILE A 11 -17.20 -25.69 -10.83
N PHE A 12 -17.40 -25.46 -12.12
CA PHE A 12 -16.58 -24.54 -12.91
C PHE A 12 -16.66 -23.09 -12.41
N ILE A 13 -17.88 -22.60 -12.17
CA ILE A 13 -18.10 -21.24 -11.66
C ILE A 13 -17.47 -21.08 -10.26
N VAL A 14 -17.64 -22.08 -9.40
CA VAL A 14 -17.03 -22.08 -8.05
C VAL A 14 -15.51 -22.08 -8.13
N ALA A 15 -14.91 -22.86 -9.02
CA ALA A 15 -13.46 -22.88 -9.21
C ALA A 15 -12.93 -21.54 -9.72
N LEU A 16 -13.64 -20.88 -10.65
CA LEU A 16 -13.28 -19.55 -11.14
C LEU A 16 -13.39 -18.49 -10.05
N ALA A 17 -14.48 -18.52 -9.27
CA ALA A 17 -14.66 -17.63 -8.13
C ALA A 17 -13.58 -17.83 -7.06
N ALA A 18 -13.21 -19.10 -6.78
CA ALA A 18 -12.12 -19.42 -5.86
C ALA A 18 -10.76 -18.91 -6.38
N ALA A 19 -10.48 -19.04 -7.68
CA ALA A 19 -9.25 -18.50 -8.27
C ALA A 19 -9.21 -16.96 -8.23
N ALA A 20 -10.32 -16.29 -8.53
CA ALA A 20 -10.43 -14.84 -8.42
C ALA A 20 -10.28 -14.36 -6.96
N PHE A 21 -10.89 -15.07 -6.02
CA PHE A 21 -10.74 -14.81 -4.59
C PHE A 21 -9.30 -15.01 -4.13
N LEU A 22 -8.63 -16.09 -4.55
CA LEU A 22 -7.24 -16.35 -4.21
C LEU A 22 -6.32 -15.26 -4.76
N TYR A 23 -6.54 -14.81 -6.00
CA TYR A 23 -5.81 -13.67 -6.56
C TYR A 23 -6.03 -12.40 -5.72
N TYR A 24 -7.29 -12.09 -5.39
CA TYR A 24 -7.63 -10.93 -4.56
C TYR A 24 -6.98 -11.01 -3.18
N TYR A 25 -6.96 -12.19 -2.56
CA TYR A 25 -6.38 -12.44 -1.24
C TYR A 25 -4.85 -12.26 -1.18
N ILE A 26 -4.18 -12.53 -2.30
CA ILE A 26 -2.71 -12.42 -2.43
C ILE A 26 -2.30 -11.02 -2.87
N GLN A 27 -2.90 -10.50 -3.95
CA GLN A 27 -2.49 -9.24 -4.58
C GLN A 27 -3.15 -8.00 -3.98
N LEU A 28 -4.26 -8.18 -3.25
CA LEU A 28 -4.97 -7.12 -2.54
C LEU A 28 -5.25 -5.88 -3.42
N PRO A 29 -5.73 -6.01 -4.68
CA PRO A 29 -6.03 -4.85 -5.51
C PRO A 29 -7.18 -4.06 -4.89
N ALA A 30 -7.07 -2.73 -4.84
CA ALA A 30 -8.19 -1.89 -4.40
C ALA A 30 -9.33 -1.98 -5.40
N ILE A 31 -10.57 -2.15 -4.94
CA ILE A 31 -11.75 -2.14 -5.80
C ILE A 31 -12.09 -0.68 -6.11
N ASN A 32 -11.29 -0.07 -6.98
CA ASN A 32 -11.37 1.34 -7.32
C ASN A 32 -10.89 1.56 -8.75
N ILE A 33 -11.65 2.32 -9.54
CA ILE A 33 -11.30 2.65 -10.93
C ILE A 33 -10.02 3.48 -11.06
N HIS A 34 -9.60 4.16 -10.00
CA HIS A 34 -8.34 4.91 -9.97
C HIS A 34 -7.14 4.01 -9.59
N SER A 35 -7.38 2.76 -9.20
CA SER A 35 -6.31 1.81 -8.88
C SER A 35 -5.85 1.09 -10.13
N GLN A 36 -4.57 1.26 -10.50
CA GLN A 36 -3.98 0.54 -11.64
C GLN A 36 -4.01 -0.99 -11.43
N GLY A 37 -3.81 -1.45 -10.19
CA GLY A 37 -3.90 -2.88 -9.84
C GLY A 37 -5.29 -3.48 -10.08
N PHE A 38 -6.35 -2.68 -9.93
CA PHE A 38 -7.71 -3.11 -10.23
C PHE A 38 -7.93 -3.35 -11.72
N TRP A 39 -7.43 -2.45 -12.57
CA TRP A 39 -7.47 -2.63 -14.03
C TRP A 39 -6.70 -3.88 -14.45
N GLY A 40 -5.51 -4.09 -13.89
CA GLY A 40 -4.73 -5.31 -14.10
C GLY A 40 -5.52 -6.58 -13.72
N PHE A 41 -6.18 -6.55 -12.57
CA PHE A 41 -7.05 -7.64 -12.12
C PHE A 41 -8.24 -7.89 -13.07
N LEU A 42 -8.95 -6.84 -13.50
CA LEU A 42 -10.09 -6.95 -14.41
C LEU A 42 -9.68 -7.50 -15.78
N ILE A 43 -8.58 -7.01 -16.34
CA ILE A 43 -8.05 -7.46 -17.63
C ILE A 43 -7.63 -8.93 -17.54
N LEU A 44 -6.91 -9.31 -16.49
CA LEU A 44 -6.51 -10.70 -16.25
C LEU A 44 -7.72 -11.61 -16.10
N LEU A 45 -8.71 -11.22 -15.29
CA LEU A 45 -9.93 -11.99 -15.06
C LEU A 45 -10.72 -12.20 -16.36
N ALA A 46 -10.88 -11.14 -17.16
CA ALA A 46 -11.56 -11.21 -18.44
C ALA A 46 -10.79 -12.11 -19.44
N ALA A 47 -9.46 -11.99 -19.50
CA ALA A 47 -8.62 -12.83 -20.35
C ALA A 47 -8.69 -14.32 -19.96
N VAL A 48 -8.62 -14.63 -18.67
CA VAL A 48 -8.75 -15.99 -18.14
C VAL A 48 -10.15 -16.54 -18.45
N LEU A 49 -11.20 -15.74 -18.30
CA LEU A 49 -12.57 -16.17 -18.62
C LEU A 49 -12.71 -16.54 -20.10
N VAL A 50 -12.17 -15.73 -21.01
CA VAL A 50 -12.15 -16.04 -22.46
C VAL A 50 -11.34 -17.30 -22.73
N ALA A 51 -10.14 -17.42 -22.15
CA ALA A 51 -9.27 -18.57 -22.34
C ALA A 51 -9.94 -19.87 -21.87
N VAL A 52 -10.54 -19.87 -20.68
CA VAL A 52 -11.09 -21.09 -20.10
C VAL A 52 -12.43 -21.48 -20.72
N LEU A 53 -13.28 -20.53 -21.09
CA LEU A 53 -14.59 -20.83 -21.70
C LEU A 53 -14.50 -21.17 -23.19
N ARG A 54 -13.52 -20.62 -23.91
CA ARG A 54 -13.46 -20.73 -25.39
C ARG A 54 -12.20 -21.43 -25.87
N VAL A 55 -11.03 -20.98 -25.42
CA VAL A 55 -9.74 -21.46 -25.95
C VAL A 55 -9.45 -22.90 -25.49
N LEU A 56 -9.51 -23.18 -24.19
CA LEU A 56 -9.21 -24.49 -23.61
C LEU A 56 -10.11 -25.64 -24.13
N PRO A 57 -11.45 -25.49 -24.24
CA PRO A 57 -12.30 -26.53 -24.82
C PRO A 57 -12.00 -26.81 -26.29
N LEU A 58 -11.64 -25.78 -27.06
CA LEU A 58 -11.27 -25.91 -28.47
C LEU A 58 -9.94 -26.65 -28.63
N PHE A 59 -8.92 -26.31 -27.83
CA PHE A 59 -7.65 -27.05 -27.80
C PHE A 59 -7.82 -28.53 -27.43
N ARG A 60 -8.71 -28.84 -26.47
CA ARG A 60 -9.02 -30.24 -26.12
C ARG A 60 -9.65 -30.98 -27.30
N ARG A 61 -10.62 -30.38 -27.99
CA ARG A 61 -11.25 -30.99 -29.17
C ARG A 61 -10.30 -31.16 -30.35
N ALA A 62 -9.46 -30.18 -30.62
CA ALA A 62 -8.44 -30.28 -31.66
C ALA A 62 -7.45 -31.42 -31.38
N ARG A 63 -7.06 -31.62 -30.11
CA ARG A 63 -6.15 -32.69 -29.70
C ARG A 63 -6.80 -34.08 -29.68
N GLU A 64 -8.06 -34.18 -29.25
CA GLU A 64 -8.78 -35.46 -29.12
C GLU A 64 -9.42 -35.93 -30.44
N TYR A 65 -9.87 -35.01 -31.29
CA TYR A 65 -10.67 -35.30 -32.49
C TYR A 65 -10.03 -34.82 -33.80
N GLY A 66 -8.85 -34.19 -33.76
CA GLY A 66 -8.18 -33.65 -34.96
C GLY A 66 -8.94 -32.48 -35.61
N GLU A 67 -9.89 -31.88 -34.91
CA GLU A 67 -10.80 -30.87 -35.44
C GLU A 67 -10.09 -29.50 -35.54
N THR A 68 -9.90 -29.00 -36.76
CA THR A 68 -9.36 -27.65 -37.00
C THR A 68 -10.44 -26.61 -36.72
N SER A 69 -10.46 -26.15 -35.48
CA SER A 69 -11.46 -25.17 -35.06
C SER A 69 -11.10 -23.75 -35.51
N ASP A 70 -12.07 -23.08 -36.15
CA ASP A 70 -11.97 -21.68 -36.53
C ASP A 70 -12.36 -20.77 -35.36
N LEU A 71 -11.42 -20.57 -34.42
CA LEU A 71 -11.58 -19.59 -33.32
C LEU A 71 -11.91 -18.20 -33.87
N LYS A 72 -11.39 -17.85 -35.05
CA LYS A 72 -11.62 -16.53 -35.62
C LYS A 72 -13.08 -16.32 -35.95
N ASN A 73 -13.90 -17.34 -36.22
CA ASN A 73 -15.32 -17.20 -36.54
C ASN A 73 -16.29 -17.39 -35.35
N ASP A 74 -15.80 -17.73 -34.15
CA ASP A 74 -16.63 -17.87 -32.96
C ASP A 74 -17.07 -16.49 -32.42
N LYS A 75 -18.35 -16.14 -32.60
CA LYS A 75 -18.95 -14.87 -32.15
C LYS A 75 -18.63 -14.54 -30.67
N PRO A 76 -18.86 -15.43 -29.68
CA PRO A 76 -18.53 -15.15 -28.28
C PRO A 76 -17.03 -14.99 -28.00
N PHE A 77 -16.14 -15.65 -28.75
CA PHE A 77 -14.69 -15.42 -28.64
C PHE A 77 -14.32 -14.03 -29.15
N ARG A 78 -14.86 -13.60 -30.30
CA ARG A 78 -14.67 -12.23 -30.82
C ARG A 78 -15.14 -11.17 -29.82
N ILE A 79 -16.32 -11.36 -29.25
CA ILE A 79 -16.87 -10.44 -28.24
C ILE A 79 -15.97 -10.42 -27.00
N GLY A 80 -15.49 -11.57 -26.55
CA GLY A 80 -14.58 -11.68 -25.41
C GLY A 80 -13.25 -10.94 -25.63
N ILE A 81 -12.62 -11.15 -26.80
CA ILE A 81 -11.39 -10.42 -27.16
C ILE A 81 -11.65 -8.92 -27.29
N LEU A 82 -12.77 -8.53 -27.90
CA LEU A 82 -13.11 -7.12 -28.05
C LEU A 82 -13.33 -6.45 -26.70
N ALA A 83 -13.96 -7.15 -25.73
CA ALA A 83 -14.12 -6.65 -24.37
C ALA A 83 -12.78 -6.49 -23.65
N VAL A 84 -11.87 -7.47 -23.73
CA VAL A 84 -10.51 -7.37 -23.18
C VAL A 84 -9.74 -6.22 -23.83
N GLY A 85 -9.80 -6.12 -25.16
CA GLY A 85 -9.17 -5.05 -25.92
C GLY A 85 -9.71 -3.67 -25.53
N ALA A 86 -11.01 -3.53 -25.34
CA ALA A 86 -11.63 -2.29 -24.87
C ALA A 86 -11.12 -1.90 -23.47
N LEU A 87 -11.00 -2.84 -22.53
CA LEU A 87 -10.43 -2.56 -21.20
C LEU A 87 -8.99 -2.06 -21.28
N VAL A 88 -8.16 -2.68 -22.12
CA VAL A 88 -6.76 -2.27 -22.35
C VAL A 88 -6.71 -0.87 -22.97
N VAL A 89 -7.55 -0.59 -23.97
CA VAL A 89 -7.61 0.74 -24.59
C VAL A 89 -8.03 1.79 -23.58
N ILE A 90 -9.06 1.53 -22.75
CA ILE A 90 -9.48 2.47 -21.70
C ILE A 90 -8.35 2.72 -20.72
N PHE A 91 -7.62 1.69 -20.29
CA PHE A 91 -6.48 1.83 -19.40
C PHE A 91 -5.36 2.70 -20.01
N ILE A 92 -5.02 2.48 -21.28
CA ILE A 92 -3.98 3.24 -21.99
C ILE A 92 -4.41 4.70 -22.18
N VAL A 93 -5.62 4.93 -22.70
CA VAL A 93 -6.17 6.27 -22.92
C VAL A 93 -6.29 7.01 -21.58
N GLY A 94 -6.76 6.33 -20.54
CA GLY A 94 -6.80 6.85 -19.18
C GLY A 94 -5.43 7.26 -18.65
N SER A 95 -4.40 6.47 -18.92
CA SER A 95 -3.01 6.78 -18.54
C SER A 95 -2.48 8.00 -19.28
N ILE A 96 -2.70 8.10 -20.59
CA ILE A 96 -2.28 9.25 -21.40
C ILE A 96 -3.01 10.52 -20.95
N LEU A 97 -4.33 10.45 -20.81
CA LEU A 97 -5.16 11.56 -20.33
C LEU A 97 -4.91 11.94 -18.88
N SER A 98 -4.21 11.11 -18.10
CA SER A 98 -3.79 11.43 -16.74
C SER A 98 -2.35 11.94 -16.67
N SER A 99 -1.58 11.88 -17.76
CA SER A 99 -0.15 12.20 -17.76
C SER A 99 0.14 13.70 -17.56
N THR A 100 1.36 13.99 -17.12
CA THR A 100 1.92 15.35 -17.02
C THR A 100 2.08 16.00 -18.39
N VAL A 101 2.26 15.20 -19.45
CA VAL A 101 2.35 15.67 -20.85
C VAL A 101 1.08 16.41 -21.27
N VAL A 102 -0.09 15.82 -20.97
CA VAL A 102 -1.39 16.37 -21.37
C VAL A 102 -1.90 17.40 -20.36
N ASN A 103 -1.66 17.21 -19.05
CA ASN A 103 -2.25 18.04 -18.00
C ASN A 103 -1.23 18.85 -17.19
N ALA A 104 -0.13 19.29 -17.80
CA ALA A 104 0.95 20.03 -17.11
C ALA A 104 0.42 21.16 -16.19
N LYS A 105 -0.52 21.97 -16.69
CA LYS A 105 -1.13 23.08 -15.93
C LYS A 105 -1.92 22.62 -14.69
N LYS A 106 -2.56 21.45 -14.72
CA LYS A 106 -3.28 20.93 -13.55
C LYS A 106 -2.32 20.39 -12.51
N TYR A 107 -1.24 19.73 -12.95
CA TYR A 107 -0.19 19.24 -12.06
C TYR A 107 0.57 20.36 -11.35
N GLN A 108 0.91 21.43 -12.08
CA GLN A 108 1.55 22.61 -11.53
C GLN A 108 0.73 23.30 -10.43
N LYS A 109 -0.61 23.16 -10.46
CA LYS A 109 -1.55 23.75 -9.51
C LYS A 109 -1.87 22.85 -8.31
N LEU A 110 -1.24 21.69 -8.17
CA LEU A 110 -1.44 20.82 -7.01
C LEU A 110 -0.84 21.42 -5.73
N LEU A 111 0.19 22.25 -5.87
CA LEU A 111 0.77 23.03 -4.79
C LEU A 111 0.26 24.48 -4.91
N THR A 112 -0.38 24.96 -3.85
CA THR A 112 -0.67 26.40 -3.70
C THR A 112 0.55 27.04 -3.05
N VAL A 113 1.12 28.04 -3.71
CA VAL A 113 2.24 28.82 -3.17
C VAL A 113 1.69 30.16 -2.73
N GLU A 114 1.94 30.50 -1.47
CA GLU A 114 1.58 31.77 -0.85
C GLU A 114 2.86 32.53 -0.51
N ASP A 115 2.81 33.87 -0.59
CA ASP A 115 3.94 34.72 -0.20
C ASP A 115 3.96 34.84 1.33
N GLY A 116 5.07 34.47 1.97
CA GLY A 116 5.27 34.53 3.43
C GLY A 116 6.42 35.46 3.83
N ASP A 117 6.49 35.80 5.12
CA ASP A 117 7.59 36.57 5.70
C ASP A 117 8.52 35.61 6.45
N PHE A 118 9.70 35.36 5.88
CA PHE A 118 10.71 34.46 6.45
C PHE A 118 11.01 34.75 7.92
N THR A 119 10.99 36.03 8.34
CA THR A 119 11.35 36.41 9.71
C THR A 119 10.21 36.13 10.70
N ALA A 120 8.97 36.18 10.24
CA ALA A 120 7.79 35.88 11.06
C ALA A 120 7.46 34.37 11.07
N ASP A 121 7.71 33.70 9.95
CA ASP A 121 7.26 32.32 9.72
C ASP A 121 8.31 31.27 10.12
N ILE A 122 9.61 31.61 10.12
CA ILE A 122 10.69 30.70 10.51
C ILE A 122 11.20 31.08 11.90
N GLN A 123 10.70 30.37 12.92
CA GLN A 123 11.18 30.51 14.29
C GLN A 123 12.53 29.81 14.47
N GLU A 124 13.41 30.41 15.27
CA GLU A 124 14.69 29.82 15.64
C GLU A 124 14.45 28.58 16.51
N MET A 125 14.79 27.40 16.00
CA MET A 125 14.69 26.14 16.74
C MET A 125 15.90 25.95 17.64
N ASP A 126 15.70 25.27 18.77
CA ASP A 126 16.80 24.85 19.65
C ASP A 126 17.75 23.91 18.89
N ILE A 127 19.06 24.15 19.00
CA ILE A 127 20.09 23.27 18.42
C ILE A 127 19.97 21.85 18.97
N HIS A 128 19.50 21.70 20.21
CA HIS A 128 19.34 20.39 20.84
C HIS A 128 18.17 19.56 20.29
N SER A 129 17.23 20.17 19.54
CA SER A 129 16.14 19.45 18.88
C SER A 129 16.47 19.04 17.43
N VAL A 130 17.71 19.26 16.98
CA VAL A 130 18.13 18.91 15.62
C VAL A 130 18.45 17.40 15.54
N PRO A 131 17.73 16.63 14.71
CA PRO A 131 18.02 15.21 14.53
C PRO A 131 19.37 15.04 13.82
N MET A 132 20.30 14.33 14.46
CA MET A 132 21.65 14.07 13.90
C MET A 132 21.78 12.70 13.25
N LEU A 133 20.75 11.86 13.37
CA LEU A 133 20.80 10.47 12.97
C LEU A 133 20.05 10.26 11.64
N ASP A 134 20.66 9.54 10.71
CA ASP A 134 19.99 9.10 9.49
C ASP A 134 19.34 7.71 9.68
N LYS A 135 18.62 7.23 8.64
CA LYS A 135 17.91 5.95 8.73
C LYS A 135 18.84 4.75 8.85
N ASP A 136 19.96 4.79 8.17
CA ASP A 136 20.88 3.66 8.09
C ASP A 136 21.65 3.55 9.41
N SER A 137 22.08 4.68 9.98
CA SER A 137 22.67 4.73 11.32
C SER A 137 21.69 4.25 12.40
N ALA A 138 20.41 4.67 12.35
CA ALA A 138 19.37 4.17 13.25
C ALA A 138 19.18 2.65 13.11
N THR A 139 19.24 2.12 11.89
CA THR A 139 19.13 0.68 11.62
C THR A 139 20.26 -0.10 12.29
N ILE A 140 21.50 0.41 12.23
CA ILE A 140 22.66 -0.20 12.88
C ILE A 140 22.50 -0.20 14.40
N LEU A 141 22.05 0.91 14.98
CA LEU A 141 21.84 1.04 16.43
C LEU A 141 20.74 0.09 16.92
N GLY A 142 19.60 0.04 16.24
CA GLY A 142 18.50 -0.86 16.58
C GLY A 142 18.91 -2.34 16.47
N ASN A 143 19.64 -2.72 15.42
CA ASN A 143 20.16 -4.09 15.28
C ASN A 143 21.17 -4.46 16.37
N ARG A 144 22.05 -3.51 16.76
CA ARG A 144 23.00 -3.73 17.86
C ARG A 144 22.28 -3.92 19.20
N LYS A 145 21.27 -3.10 19.48
CA LYS A 145 20.45 -3.23 20.69
C LYS A 145 19.70 -4.56 20.69
N MET A 146 19.08 -4.91 19.57
CA MET A 146 18.42 -6.20 19.37
C MET A 146 19.37 -7.35 19.70
N GLY A 147 20.57 -7.36 19.13
CA GLY A 147 21.62 -8.38 19.37
C GLY A 147 22.04 -8.55 20.84
N SER A 148 21.86 -7.52 21.67
CA SER A 148 22.19 -7.58 23.10
C SER A 148 21.11 -8.27 23.97
N LEU A 149 19.91 -8.45 23.44
CA LEU A 149 18.74 -8.96 24.18
C LEU A 149 18.60 -10.48 24.01
N ALA A 150 19.27 -11.24 24.86
CA ALA A 150 19.35 -12.71 24.77
C ALA A 150 17.98 -13.42 24.70
N ASP A 151 16.94 -12.85 25.32
CA ASP A 151 15.58 -13.38 25.32
C ASP A 151 14.84 -13.17 23.98
N MET A 152 15.24 -12.20 23.17
CA MET A 152 14.51 -11.76 21.98
C MET A 152 15.20 -12.10 20.65
N VAL A 153 16.54 -12.17 20.61
CA VAL A 153 17.35 -12.30 19.37
C VAL A 153 17.00 -13.52 18.50
N SER A 154 16.58 -14.64 19.11
CA SER A 154 16.23 -15.84 18.34
C SER A 154 14.80 -15.81 17.79
N GLN A 155 13.94 -14.96 18.34
CA GLN A 155 12.50 -14.96 18.03
C GLN A 155 12.12 -13.79 17.10
N PHE A 156 12.74 -12.64 17.32
CA PHE A 156 12.38 -11.38 16.69
C PHE A 156 13.60 -10.65 16.10
N GLU A 157 13.30 -9.83 15.11
CA GLU A 157 14.20 -8.87 14.48
C GLU A 157 13.56 -7.48 14.50
N VAL A 158 14.33 -6.42 14.26
CA VAL A 158 13.76 -5.08 14.08
C VAL A 158 13.26 -4.94 12.64
N ALA A 159 12.08 -4.36 12.43
CA ALA A 159 11.59 -4.05 11.10
C ALA A 159 12.38 -2.89 10.47
N GLU A 160 12.25 -2.70 9.15
CA GLU A 160 12.92 -1.62 8.41
C GLU A 160 12.13 -0.30 8.42
N ASP A 161 11.06 -0.26 9.20
CA ASP A 161 10.05 0.80 9.23
C ASP A 161 10.49 2.05 10.00
N TYR A 162 11.76 2.19 10.40
CA TYR A 162 12.36 3.30 11.18
C TYR A 162 11.81 4.68 10.81
N THR A 163 10.66 5.01 11.40
CA THR A 163 9.85 6.17 11.08
C THR A 163 10.20 7.23 12.09
N GLN A 164 10.58 8.40 11.57
CA GLN A 164 10.85 9.55 12.39
C GLN A 164 9.52 10.20 12.76
N ILE A 165 9.33 10.39 14.05
CA ILE A 165 8.18 11.06 14.67
C ILE A 165 8.69 12.06 15.71
N ASN A 166 7.83 12.96 16.16
CA ASN A 166 8.09 13.83 17.28
C ASN A 166 7.31 13.32 18.51
N LEU A 167 8.02 12.74 19.48
CA LEU A 167 7.42 12.24 20.71
C LEU A 167 7.73 13.22 21.84
N ASN A 168 6.73 13.94 22.34
CA ASN A 168 6.88 14.93 23.41
C ASN A 168 8.03 15.94 23.16
N ASP A 169 8.06 16.55 21.97
CA ASP A 169 9.08 17.50 21.51
C ASP A 169 10.50 16.90 21.30
N VAL A 170 10.64 15.58 21.41
CA VAL A 170 11.89 14.87 21.12
C VAL A 170 11.76 14.14 19.79
N PRO A 171 12.63 14.42 18.80
CA PRO A 171 12.63 13.65 17.57
C PRO A 171 13.14 12.24 17.86
N VAL A 172 12.28 11.24 17.62
CA VAL A 172 12.60 9.83 17.80
C VAL A 172 12.36 9.04 16.52
N ARG A 173 13.07 7.94 16.35
CA ARG A 173 12.77 6.92 15.36
C ARG A 173 12.19 5.69 16.02
N VAL A 174 11.04 5.26 15.52
CA VAL A 174 10.35 4.06 15.99
C VAL A 174 10.33 2.99 14.90
N SER A 175 10.52 1.74 15.30
CA SER A 175 10.38 0.59 14.42
C SER A 175 9.84 -0.62 15.18
N PRO A 176 8.74 -1.25 14.72
CA PRO A 176 8.21 -2.42 15.39
C PRO A 176 9.19 -3.59 15.27
N LEU A 177 9.15 -4.51 16.23
CA LEU A 177 9.74 -5.81 16.02
C LEU A 177 8.97 -6.59 14.95
N LYS A 178 9.62 -7.57 14.33
CA LYS A 178 9.03 -8.55 13.42
C LYS A 178 9.53 -9.94 13.78
N TYR A 179 8.78 -10.97 13.42
CA TYR A 179 9.26 -12.34 13.56
C TYR A 179 10.50 -12.58 12.68
N ALA A 180 11.51 -13.29 13.18
CA ALA A 180 12.72 -13.60 12.41
C ALA A 180 12.45 -14.53 11.21
N GLY A 181 11.25 -15.12 11.11
CA GLY A 181 10.84 -15.90 9.94
C GLY A 181 9.51 -16.62 10.15
N PHE A 182 9.08 -17.39 9.15
CA PHE A 182 7.78 -18.09 9.16
C PHE A 182 7.62 -19.06 10.34
N ILE A 183 8.65 -19.86 10.66
CA ILE A 183 8.57 -20.79 11.79
C ILE A 183 8.40 -20.04 13.11
N LYS A 184 9.13 -18.92 13.28
CA LYS A 184 9.04 -18.07 14.47
C LYS A 184 7.70 -17.36 14.56
N TRP A 185 7.13 -16.93 13.44
CA TRP A 185 5.76 -16.46 13.38
C TRP A 185 4.79 -17.57 13.82
N PHE A 186 4.88 -18.77 13.25
CA PHE A 186 3.94 -19.85 13.56
C PHE A 186 3.92 -20.23 15.03
N THR A 187 5.09 -20.24 15.70
CA THR A 187 5.19 -20.55 17.13
C THR A 187 4.78 -19.40 18.05
N ASN A 188 4.94 -18.14 17.62
CA ASN A 188 4.77 -16.98 18.50
C ASN A 188 3.56 -16.09 18.14
N GLN A 189 2.85 -16.30 17.03
CA GLN A 189 1.75 -15.41 16.62
C GLN A 189 0.57 -15.36 17.61
N SER A 190 0.35 -16.43 18.38
CA SER A 190 -0.62 -16.42 19.48
C SER A 190 -0.25 -15.41 20.57
N GLU A 191 1.04 -15.24 20.85
CA GLU A 191 1.57 -14.27 21.82
C GLU A 191 1.72 -12.89 21.17
N GLY A 192 2.09 -12.81 19.89
CA GLY A 192 2.20 -11.54 19.16
C GLY A 192 3.62 -10.97 19.20
N ILE A 193 3.76 -9.71 18.78
CA ILE A 193 5.03 -9.00 18.77
C ILE A 193 5.13 -8.16 20.07
N PRO A 194 6.18 -8.34 20.88
CA PRO A 194 6.18 -7.85 22.27
C PRO A 194 6.54 -6.37 22.44
N GLY A 195 6.92 -5.67 21.37
CA GLY A 195 7.39 -4.30 21.49
C GLY A 195 7.93 -3.70 20.21
N TYR A 196 8.54 -2.53 20.34
CA TYR A 196 9.18 -1.78 19.26
C TYR A 196 10.50 -1.15 19.74
N MET A 197 11.40 -0.90 18.81
CA MET A 197 12.62 -0.14 19.06
C MET A 197 12.32 1.34 18.99
N GLN A 198 12.83 2.09 19.97
CA GLN A 198 12.80 3.54 20.03
C GLN A 198 14.24 4.04 20.05
N ILE A 199 14.53 5.02 19.20
CA ILE A 199 15.85 5.64 19.09
C ILE A 199 15.69 7.15 19.18
N ASP A 200 16.32 7.74 20.18
CA ASP A 200 16.45 9.19 20.28
C ASP A 200 17.45 9.70 19.23
N MET A 201 16.98 10.63 18.39
CA MET A 201 17.75 11.14 17.25
C MET A 201 18.82 12.17 17.64
N THR A 202 18.75 12.66 18.87
CA THR A 202 19.66 13.67 19.44
C THR A 202 20.74 12.99 20.28
N THR A 203 20.36 12.05 21.15
CA THR A 203 21.29 11.36 22.07
C THR A 203 21.80 10.02 21.53
N GLN A 204 21.19 9.49 20.47
CA GLN A 204 21.44 8.15 19.93
C GLN A 204 21.09 7.02 20.91
N ASN A 205 20.41 7.33 22.02
CA ASN A 205 19.96 6.33 22.96
C ASN A 205 18.97 5.39 22.28
N THR A 206 19.18 4.08 22.43
CA THR A 206 18.38 3.05 21.78
C THR A 206 17.83 2.08 22.81
N GLU A 207 16.51 1.94 22.80
CA GLU A 207 15.79 1.09 23.74
C GLU A 207 14.75 0.22 23.05
N LEU A 208 14.47 -0.93 23.67
CA LEU A 208 13.32 -1.75 23.33
C LEU A 208 12.21 -1.38 24.29
N VAL A 209 11.16 -0.73 23.78
CA VAL A 209 9.93 -0.49 24.54
C VAL A 209 9.09 -1.75 24.49
N ARG A 210 8.93 -2.40 25.65
CA ARG A 210 8.09 -3.58 25.80
C ARG A 210 6.66 -3.15 26.07
N LEU A 211 5.72 -3.80 25.40
CA LEU A 211 4.31 -3.51 25.50
C LEU A 211 3.63 -4.51 26.42
N ASP A 212 2.73 -4.03 27.28
CA ASP A 212 1.85 -4.89 28.07
C ASP A 212 0.89 -5.69 27.17
N GLN A 213 0.36 -5.02 26.14
CA GLN A 213 -0.43 -5.65 25.08
C GLN A 213 0.41 -5.78 23.80
N PRO A 214 0.60 -7.00 23.27
CA PRO A 214 1.46 -7.23 22.12
C PRO A 214 0.81 -6.72 20.81
N ILE A 215 1.65 -6.32 19.85
CA ILE A 215 1.22 -5.99 18.49
C ILE A 215 0.72 -7.28 17.81
N LYS A 216 -0.49 -7.24 17.26
CA LYS A 216 -1.15 -8.36 16.55
C LYS A 216 -1.34 -8.11 15.07
N TYR A 217 -1.27 -6.86 14.63
CA TYR A 217 -1.43 -6.46 13.25
C TYR A 217 -0.15 -5.78 12.81
N SER A 218 0.56 -6.37 11.86
CA SER A 218 1.85 -5.84 11.40
C SER A 218 2.15 -6.24 9.96
N LYS A 219 3.21 -5.65 9.38
CA LYS A 219 3.75 -6.05 8.07
C LYS A 219 4.34 -7.47 8.10
N GLY A 220 4.83 -7.92 9.27
CA GLY A 220 5.43 -9.24 9.48
C GLY A 220 4.43 -10.37 9.79
N GLU A 221 3.14 -10.05 9.95
CA GLU A 221 2.08 -11.02 10.17
C GLU A 221 1.64 -11.71 8.86
N TYR A 222 1.15 -12.93 8.99
CA TYR A 222 0.57 -13.70 7.89
C TYR A 222 -0.96 -13.70 7.97
N PHE A 223 -1.61 -14.08 6.85
CA PHE A 223 -3.07 -14.17 6.74
C PHE A 223 -3.79 -12.88 7.21
N ASN A 224 -4.90 -12.97 7.92
CA ASN A 224 -5.77 -11.81 8.20
C ASN A 224 -5.18 -10.81 9.20
N ARG A 225 -4.09 -11.17 9.90
CA ARG A 225 -3.34 -10.25 10.76
C ARG A 225 -2.30 -9.43 10.02
N ASN A 226 -1.98 -9.82 8.77
CA ASN A 226 -1.18 -8.98 7.91
C ASN A 226 -1.90 -7.63 7.71
N ILE A 227 -1.23 -6.53 8.07
CA ILE A 227 -1.86 -5.21 8.12
C ILE A 227 -2.44 -4.79 6.76
N TYR A 228 -1.74 -5.04 5.64
CA TYR A 228 -2.24 -4.71 4.31
C TYR A 228 -3.53 -5.47 3.98
N ARG A 229 -3.58 -6.75 4.38
CA ARG A 229 -4.76 -7.60 4.17
C ARG A 229 -5.91 -7.14 5.04
N HIS A 230 -5.66 -6.91 6.32
CA HIS A 230 -6.65 -6.42 7.27
C HIS A 230 -7.31 -5.13 6.76
N LEU A 231 -6.50 -4.15 6.35
CA LEU A 231 -6.97 -2.89 5.77
C LEU A 231 -7.73 -3.11 4.47
N ARG A 232 -7.27 -3.98 3.57
CA ARG A 232 -7.96 -4.27 2.29
C ARG A 232 -9.34 -4.87 2.50
N PHE A 233 -9.52 -5.77 3.47
CA PHE A 233 -10.82 -6.38 3.74
C PHE A 233 -11.77 -5.40 4.45
N LYS A 234 -11.25 -4.51 5.30
CA LYS A 234 -12.06 -3.49 5.98
C LYS A 234 -12.43 -2.30 5.07
N TYR A 235 -11.51 -1.92 4.18
CA TYR A 235 -11.67 -0.81 3.23
C TYR A 235 -11.36 -1.26 1.79
N PRO A 236 -12.25 -2.03 1.14
CA PRO A 236 -11.98 -2.61 -0.18
C PRO A 236 -11.72 -1.57 -1.27
N THR A 237 -12.35 -0.40 -1.19
CA THR A 237 -12.30 0.66 -2.22
C THR A 237 -11.16 1.66 -2.02
N TYR A 238 -10.48 1.64 -0.87
CA TYR A 238 -9.44 2.63 -0.55
C TYR A 238 -8.12 2.26 -1.21
N ILE A 239 -7.42 3.25 -1.74
CA ILE A 239 -6.10 3.08 -2.32
C ILE A 239 -5.10 3.60 -1.30
N PHE A 240 -4.56 2.71 -0.47
CA PHE A 240 -3.57 3.11 0.54
C PHE A 240 -2.23 3.49 -0.11
N ASP A 241 -1.58 4.50 0.46
CA ASP A 241 -0.17 4.78 0.22
C ASP A 241 0.73 3.93 1.13
N ASN A 242 2.02 4.25 1.17
CA ASN A 242 2.95 3.71 2.13
C ASN A 242 2.41 3.93 3.55
N ILE A 243 2.10 2.83 4.23
CA ILE A 243 1.67 2.85 5.63
C ILE A 243 2.90 2.96 6.54
N ASN A 244 2.82 3.81 7.56
CA ASN A 244 3.91 4.08 8.48
C ASN A 244 3.57 3.55 9.87
N PHE A 245 4.58 3.08 10.59
CA PHE A 245 4.44 2.71 11.99
C PHE A 245 4.76 3.94 12.83
N GLU A 246 3.84 4.32 13.72
CA GLU A 246 4.01 5.43 14.65
C GLU A 246 3.51 5.02 16.02
N ILE A 247 3.81 5.83 17.03
CA ILE A 247 3.29 5.66 18.38
C ILE A 247 2.60 6.97 18.78
N ASP A 248 1.53 6.87 19.56
CA ASP A 248 0.95 8.07 20.19
C ASP A 248 1.78 8.51 21.39
N ASP A 249 1.36 9.62 22.02
CA ASP A 249 2.06 10.22 23.16
C ASP A 249 2.13 9.29 24.38
N GLU A 250 1.21 8.33 24.48
CA GLU A 250 1.19 7.27 25.49
C GLU A 250 2.06 6.05 25.13
N GLY A 251 2.67 6.03 23.95
CA GLY A 251 3.52 4.95 23.45
C GLY A 251 2.74 3.77 22.85
N THR A 252 1.45 3.93 22.57
CA THR A 252 0.61 2.93 21.93
C THR A 252 0.94 2.85 20.44
N PRO A 253 1.14 1.64 19.88
CA PRO A 253 1.53 1.48 18.48
C PRO A 253 0.36 1.59 17.49
N TRP A 254 0.55 2.38 16.45
CA TRP A 254 -0.43 2.62 15.37
C TRP A 254 0.19 2.44 13.98
N TRP A 255 -0.63 2.00 13.04
CA TRP A 255 -0.35 2.08 11.61
C TRP A 255 -1.08 3.28 11.02
N ILE A 256 -0.33 4.25 10.55
CA ILE A 256 -0.84 5.41 9.83
C ILE A 256 -0.97 5.04 8.37
N CYS A 257 -2.20 5.05 7.86
CA CYS A 257 -2.51 4.54 6.52
C CYS A 257 -3.14 5.65 5.67
N PRO A 258 -2.32 6.49 5.00
CA PRO A 258 -2.82 7.52 4.10
C PRO A 258 -3.59 6.92 2.93
N VAL A 259 -4.72 7.54 2.57
CA VAL A 259 -5.58 7.11 1.46
C VAL A 259 -5.39 8.06 0.27
N LYS A 260 -4.86 7.51 -0.82
CA LYS A 260 -4.66 8.21 -2.09
C LYS A 260 -6.00 8.61 -2.70
N LYS A 261 -6.02 9.83 -3.19
CA LYS A 261 -7.04 10.42 -4.05
C LYS A 261 -6.37 10.89 -5.33
N TYR A 262 -7.00 10.65 -6.48
CA TYR A 262 -6.51 11.10 -7.78
C TYR A 262 -7.40 12.25 -8.26
N THR A 263 -6.78 13.37 -8.62
CA THR A 263 -7.49 14.62 -8.99
C THR A 263 -7.41 14.94 -10.49
N ILE A 264 -6.54 14.24 -11.23
CA ILE A 264 -6.31 14.49 -12.66
C ILE A 264 -6.52 13.19 -13.44
N GLY A 265 -7.62 13.09 -14.18
CA GLY A 265 -7.94 11.91 -14.98
C GLY A 265 -8.20 10.67 -14.12
N LEU A 266 -7.83 9.49 -14.64
CA LEU A 266 -8.00 8.22 -13.94
C LEU A 266 -6.87 7.92 -12.96
N PHE A 267 -5.63 8.32 -13.25
CA PHE A 267 -4.46 7.89 -12.47
C PHE A 267 -3.54 9.03 -12.05
N GLY A 268 -3.92 10.27 -12.33
CA GLY A 268 -3.05 11.44 -12.16
C GLY A 268 -3.43 12.33 -10.99
N GLY A 269 -2.50 13.22 -10.63
CA GLY A 269 -2.69 14.18 -9.53
C GLY A 269 -2.98 13.50 -8.21
N GLN A 270 -2.14 12.53 -7.83
CA GLN A 270 -2.21 11.87 -6.54
C GLN A 270 -2.12 12.93 -5.42
N THR A 271 -3.01 12.83 -4.44
CA THR A 271 -2.97 13.55 -3.16
C THR A 271 -3.49 12.63 -2.06
N ILE A 272 -3.41 13.04 -0.80
CA ILE A 272 -4.02 12.31 0.32
C ILE A 272 -5.33 13.02 0.67
N GLY A 273 -6.42 12.26 0.67
CA GLY A 273 -7.75 12.80 1.00
C GLY A 273 -8.24 12.40 2.39
N ARG A 274 -7.75 11.28 2.93
CA ARG A 274 -8.16 10.70 4.21
C ARG A 274 -7.00 9.92 4.80
N VAL A 275 -7.06 9.65 6.10
CA VAL A 275 -6.10 8.80 6.80
C VAL A 275 -6.86 7.78 7.62
N VAL A 276 -6.47 6.51 7.48
CA VAL A 276 -6.96 5.46 8.37
C VAL A 276 -5.89 5.19 9.42
N LEU A 277 -6.22 5.41 10.69
CA LEU A 277 -5.40 5.01 11.82
C LEU A 277 -5.80 3.59 12.21
N CYS A 278 -4.88 2.65 12.23
CA CYS A 278 -5.15 1.28 12.66
C CYS A 278 -4.31 0.95 13.90
N ASN A 279 -4.96 0.67 15.03
CA ASN A 279 -4.28 0.26 16.24
C ASN A 279 -3.58 -1.09 15.99
N ALA A 280 -2.26 -1.15 16.23
CA ALA A 280 -1.46 -2.32 15.89
C ALA A 280 -1.70 -3.51 16.84
N GLN A 281 -2.24 -3.27 18.04
CA GLN A 281 -2.55 -4.29 19.04
C GLN A 281 -3.95 -4.89 18.83
N THR A 282 -4.97 -4.07 18.56
CA THR A 282 -6.37 -4.51 18.46
C THR A 282 -6.86 -4.69 17.03
N GLY A 283 -6.26 -4.01 16.06
CA GLY A 283 -6.74 -3.97 14.67
C GLY A 283 -7.98 -3.08 14.50
N GLU A 284 -8.40 -2.35 15.52
CA GLU A 284 -9.42 -1.32 15.37
C GLU A 284 -8.90 -0.21 14.46
N CYS A 285 -9.81 0.37 13.66
CA CYS A 285 -9.43 1.41 12.71
C CYS A 285 -10.36 2.60 12.84
N GLN A 286 -9.78 3.78 12.78
CA GLN A 286 -10.45 5.07 12.75
C GLN A 286 -10.18 5.69 11.39
N ASP A 287 -11.23 6.13 10.70
CA ASP A 287 -11.15 6.75 9.38
C ASP A 287 -11.40 8.25 9.52
N LEU A 288 -10.37 9.05 9.31
CA LEU A 288 -10.37 10.48 9.57
C LEU A 288 -10.19 11.28 8.27
N ALA A 289 -10.83 12.44 8.19
CA ALA A 289 -10.42 13.44 7.22
C ALA A 289 -9.01 13.96 7.58
N VAL A 290 -8.26 14.47 6.60
CA VAL A 290 -6.87 14.91 6.85
C VAL A 290 -6.82 16.02 7.91
N GLU A 291 -7.84 16.87 7.93
CA GLU A 291 -7.98 18.00 8.85
C GLU A 291 -8.34 17.58 10.28
N GLU A 292 -8.80 16.34 10.45
CA GLU A 292 -9.22 15.76 11.74
C GLU A 292 -8.15 14.84 12.33
N VAL A 293 -7.01 14.69 11.67
CA VAL A 293 -5.92 13.84 12.15
C VAL A 293 -5.32 14.44 13.44
N PRO A 294 -5.13 13.63 14.50
CA PRO A 294 -4.49 14.07 15.73
C PRO A 294 -3.07 14.61 15.51
N GLN A 295 -2.64 15.55 16.36
CA GLN A 295 -1.34 16.21 16.21
C GLN A 295 -0.12 15.28 16.38
N TRP A 296 -0.26 14.17 17.11
CA TRP A 296 0.82 13.20 17.28
C TRP A 296 1.13 12.40 15.99
N VAL A 297 0.27 12.46 14.97
CA VAL A 297 0.46 11.74 13.70
C VAL A 297 1.33 12.57 12.77
N ASP A 298 2.56 12.12 12.53
CA ASP A 298 3.54 12.88 11.77
C ASP A 298 3.50 12.58 10.25
N LYS A 299 3.34 11.31 9.84
CA LYS A 299 3.42 10.92 8.42
C LYS A 299 2.07 10.68 7.75
N VAL A 300 1.30 11.76 7.61
CA VAL A 300 0.12 11.78 6.73
C VAL A 300 0.53 11.85 5.25
N TYR A 301 1.47 12.73 4.91
CA TYR A 301 2.00 12.89 3.56
C TYR A 301 3.40 12.28 3.48
N SER A 302 3.66 11.47 2.46
CA SER A 302 5.01 10.95 2.23
C SER A 302 5.92 12.07 1.70
N ALA A 303 7.19 12.07 2.12
CA ALA A 303 8.19 13.01 1.62
C ALA A 303 8.27 12.96 0.09
N GLU A 304 8.23 11.76 -0.50
CA GLU A 304 8.22 11.55 -1.95
C GLU A 304 7.03 12.23 -2.65
N LEU A 305 5.85 12.27 -2.02
CA LEU A 305 4.68 12.94 -2.57
C LEU A 305 4.83 14.46 -2.50
N LEU A 306 5.34 14.99 -1.39
CA LEU A 306 5.58 16.42 -1.20
C LEU A 306 6.65 16.92 -2.17
N THR A 307 7.80 16.24 -2.27
CA THR A 307 8.86 16.56 -3.24
C THR A 307 8.31 16.60 -4.66
N ARG A 308 7.46 15.63 -5.01
CA ARG A 308 6.82 15.58 -6.33
C ARG A 308 5.91 16.78 -6.60
N PHE A 309 5.22 17.31 -5.60
CA PHE A 309 4.44 18.54 -5.75
C PHE A 309 5.34 19.76 -6.01
N TYR A 310 6.45 19.87 -5.30
CA TYR A 310 7.45 20.91 -5.56
C TYR A 310 8.03 20.80 -6.97
N ASP A 311 8.42 19.59 -7.39
CA ASP A 311 8.94 19.34 -8.73
C ASP A 311 7.92 19.71 -9.80
N TYR A 312 6.65 19.33 -9.63
CA TYR A 312 5.58 19.71 -10.57
C TYR A 312 5.36 21.22 -10.63
N TYR A 313 5.39 21.90 -9.49
CA TYR A 313 5.24 23.34 -9.45
C TYR A 313 6.36 24.05 -10.22
N GLY A 314 7.61 23.65 -9.99
CA GLY A 314 8.78 24.24 -10.65
C GLY A 314 8.89 23.86 -12.13
N THR A 315 8.99 22.56 -12.42
CA THR A 315 9.30 22.06 -13.77
C THR A 315 8.18 22.34 -14.77
N LEU A 316 6.90 22.26 -14.36
CA LEU A 316 5.76 22.41 -15.27
C LEU A 316 5.24 23.86 -15.37
N LYS A 317 5.92 24.83 -14.73
CA LYS A 317 5.53 26.26 -14.73
C LYS A 317 5.35 26.82 -16.14
N HIS A 318 6.19 26.42 -17.08
CA HIS A 318 6.15 26.84 -18.47
C HIS A 318 5.55 25.78 -19.42
N GLY A 319 4.87 24.77 -18.87
CA GLY A 319 4.36 23.63 -19.63
C GLY A 319 5.40 22.53 -19.86
N TRP A 320 4.93 21.34 -20.25
CA TRP A 320 5.74 20.12 -20.30
C TRP A 320 6.91 20.18 -21.29
N LEU A 321 6.73 20.81 -22.46
CA LEU A 321 7.83 20.91 -23.45
C LEU A 321 9.02 21.73 -22.95
N ASN A 322 8.79 22.63 -22.00
CA ASN A 322 9.83 23.46 -21.39
C ASN A 322 10.38 22.84 -20.09
N SER A 323 9.95 21.62 -19.74
CA SER A 323 10.33 20.92 -18.51
C SER A 323 11.32 19.77 -18.73
N VAL A 324 11.79 19.56 -19.97
CA VAL A 324 12.67 18.45 -20.39
C VAL A 324 14.10 18.92 -20.54
#